data_AF-A0A1I1RHV8-F1
#
_entry.id   AF-A0A1I1RHV8-F1
#
_cell.length_a   1.000
_cell.length_b   1.000
_cell.length_c   1.000
_cell.angle_alpha   90.00
_cell.angle_beta   90.00
_cell.angle_gamma   90.00
#
_symmetry.space_group_name_H-M   'P 1'
#
loop_
_entity.id
_entity.type
_entity.pdbx_description
1 polymer ?
#
loop_
_entity_poly.entity_id
_entity_poly.type
_entity_poly.pdbx_seq_one_letter_code
_entity_poly.pdbx_strand_id
1 'polypeptide(L)'
;MTNVHTGAVAPEKETISAAKLYEIALDTRNLEINLFWQRCNYFLVLNSGLAVGFFNMKESPLQVPTAILGSVVCLLWYRVALGSKYWQERWEDCLRRVERELRENNLYASEIPLFSADWRAIRNEVRESLQANRHVGIERAIDEQIMSKPSVTLSMFYLVIAFGSTWLGLIVYGLIRVLD
;
A
#
# COMPACT_ATOMS: atom_id res chain seq x y z
N MET A 1 28.39 3.99 -62.01
CA MET A 1 27.25 4.14 -61.09
C MET A 1 27.36 3.05 -60.05
N THR A 2 28.00 3.34 -58.91
CA THR A 2 28.26 2.35 -57.86
C THR A 2 27.39 2.73 -56.68
N ASN A 3 26.29 2.00 -56.48
CA ASN A 3 25.39 2.21 -55.35
C ASN A 3 26.11 1.79 -54.06
N VAL A 4 26.46 2.76 -53.24
CA VAL A 4 26.87 2.55 -51.86
C VAL A 4 25.60 2.27 -51.06
N HIS A 5 25.38 1.00 -50.73
CA HIS A 5 24.40 0.63 -49.73
C HIS A 5 24.90 1.13 -48.37
N THR A 6 24.39 2.28 -47.94
CA THR A 6 24.50 2.76 -46.56
C THR A 6 23.75 1.76 -45.68
N GLY A 7 24.50 0.85 -45.06
CA GLY A 7 23.96 -0.02 -44.02
C GLY A 7 23.43 0.84 -42.88
N ALA A 8 22.12 0.89 -42.73
CA ALA A 8 21.50 1.49 -41.55
C ALA A 8 21.93 0.67 -40.34
N VAL A 9 22.89 1.20 -39.57
CA VAL A 9 23.24 0.69 -38.24
C VAL A 9 21.97 0.82 -37.41
N ALA A 10 21.39 -0.31 -37.00
CA ALA A 10 20.27 -0.32 -36.08
C ALA A 10 20.66 0.50 -34.84
N PRO A 11 19.77 1.35 -34.30
CA PRO A 11 20.13 2.16 -33.14
C PRO A 11 20.61 1.24 -32.02
N GLU A 12 21.85 1.47 -31.58
CA GLU A 12 22.43 0.79 -30.42
C GLU A 12 21.43 0.93 -29.28
N LYS A 13 20.89 -0.19 -28.77
CA LYS A 13 19.92 -0.15 -27.67
C LYS A 13 20.60 0.56 -26.51
N GLU A 14 20.14 1.77 -26.20
CA GLU A 14 20.59 2.52 -25.03
C GLU A 14 20.38 1.64 -23.80
N THR A 15 21.48 1.14 -23.23
CA THR A 15 21.45 0.25 -22.08
C THR A 15 21.28 1.10 -20.84
N ILE A 16 20.11 0.99 -20.20
CA ILE A 16 19.85 1.68 -18.92
C ILE A 16 20.75 1.03 -17.85
N SER A 17 21.52 1.85 -17.12
CA SER A 17 22.35 1.35 -16.03
C SER A 17 21.51 0.83 -14.86
N ALA A 18 22.01 -0.18 -14.15
CA ALA A 18 21.34 -0.74 -12.98
C ALA A 18 21.07 0.32 -11.89
N ALA A 19 21.98 1.28 -11.70
CA ALA A 19 21.79 2.41 -10.78
C ALA A 19 20.60 3.29 -11.20
N LYS A 20 20.46 3.58 -12.51
CA LYS A 20 19.33 4.36 -13.01
C LYS A 20 18.01 3.59 -12.89
N LEU A 21 18.03 2.29 -13.15
CA LEU A 21 16.86 1.43 -12.98
C LEU A 21 16.42 1.38 -11.51
N TYR A 22 17.37 1.35 -10.56
CA TYR A 22 17.08 1.39 -9.13
C TYR A 22 16.37 2.68 -8.73
N GLU A 23 16.89 3.83 -9.21
CA GLU A 23 16.27 5.15 -8.99
C GLU A 23 14.83 5.19 -9.51
N ILE A 24 14.61 4.76 -10.75
CA ILE A 24 13.26 4.70 -11.35
C ILE A 24 12.32 3.82 -10.52
N ALA A 25 12.78 2.64 -10.10
CA ALA A 25 11.98 1.73 -9.28
C ALA A 25 11.67 2.32 -7.90
N LEU A 26 12.61 3.04 -7.30
CA LEU A 26 12.44 3.70 -6.00
C LEU A 26 11.40 4.82 -6.08
N ASP A 27 11.53 5.68 -7.09
CA ASP A 27 10.58 6.78 -7.33
C ASP A 27 9.18 6.24 -7.60
N THR A 28 9.07 5.19 -8.43
CA THR A 28 7.78 4.57 -8.75
C THR A 28 7.15 3.91 -7.51
N ARG A 29 7.95 3.24 -6.68
CA ARG A 29 7.48 2.66 -5.41
C ARG A 29 6.95 3.74 -4.46
N ASN A 30 7.66 4.85 -4.34
CA ASN A 30 7.26 5.98 -3.49
C ASN A 30 5.98 6.65 -4.03
N LEU A 31 5.85 6.81 -5.35
CA LEU A 31 4.61 7.25 -5.98
C LEU A 31 3.44 6.32 -5.65
N GLU A 32 3.62 5.00 -5.75
CA GLU A 32 2.55 4.03 -5.43
C GLU A 32 2.12 4.06 -3.95
N ILE A 33 3.02 4.40 -3.02
CA ILE A 33 2.65 4.63 -1.61
C ILE A 33 1.78 5.87 -1.48
N ASN A 34 2.17 6.98 -2.10
CA ASN A 34 1.38 8.21 -2.06
C ASN A 34 -0.01 8.00 -2.68
N LEU A 35 -0.07 7.34 -3.84
CA LEU A 35 -1.33 7.03 -4.50
C LEU A 35 -2.20 6.06 -3.70
N PHE A 36 -1.61 5.07 -3.01
CA PHE A 36 -2.36 4.18 -2.11
C PHE A 36 -3.13 4.98 -1.04
N TRP A 37 -2.45 5.90 -0.37
CA TRP A 37 -3.06 6.73 0.65
C TRP A 37 -4.13 7.67 0.09
N GLN A 38 -3.84 8.32 -1.03
CA GLN A 38 -4.79 9.20 -1.71
C GLN A 38 -6.07 8.46 -2.07
N ARG A 39 -5.96 7.27 -2.68
CA ARG A 39 -7.10 6.42 -3.03
C ARG A 39 -7.88 6.00 -1.79
N CYS A 40 -7.20 5.53 -0.73
CA CYS A 40 -7.89 5.11 0.50
C CYS A 40 -8.62 6.27 1.18
N ASN A 41 -8.03 7.47 1.19
CA ASN A 41 -8.66 8.65 1.79
C ASN A 41 -9.96 9.05 1.06
N TYR A 42 -10.00 8.98 -0.27
CA TYR A 42 -11.23 9.24 -1.02
C TYR A 42 -12.36 8.30 -0.62
N PHE A 43 -12.07 7.01 -0.51
CA PHE A 43 -13.08 6.03 -0.09
C PHE A 43 -13.47 6.18 1.38
N LEU A 44 -12.54 6.54 2.27
CA LEU A 44 -12.83 6.82 3.67
C LEU A 44 -13.79 8.00 3.81
N VAL A 45 -13.52 9.11 3.11
CA VAL A 45 -14.39 10.30 3.13
C VAL A 45 -15.77 9.97 2.55
N LEU A 46 -15.83 9.27 1.41
CA LEU A 46 -17.08 8.86 0.80
C LEU A 46 -17.91 7.94 1.70
N ASN A 47 -17.29 6.90 2.29
CA ASN A 47 -17.96 6.01 3.23
C ASN A 47 -18.46 6.75 4.48
N SER A 48 -17.65 7.66 5.02
CA SER A 48 -18.03 8.46 6.18
C SER A 48 -19.23 9.37 5.86
N GLY A 49 -19.23 10.02 4.70
CA GLY A 49 -20.36 10.83 4.23
C GLY A 49 -21.63 10.00 4.03
N LEU A 50 -21.51 8.80 3.45
CA LEU A 50 -22.64 7.87 3.33
C LEU A 50 -23.17 7.44 4.69
N ALA A 51 -22.29 7.15 5.66
CA ALA A 51 -22.69 6.77 7.01
C ALA A 51 -23.45 7.91 7.71
N VAL A 52 -22.92 9.15 7.65
CA VAL A 52 -23.60 10.33 8.18
C VAL A 52 -24.97 10.53 7.51
N GLY A 53 -25.04 10.42 6.18
CA GLY A 53 -26.30 10.51 5.44
C GLY A 53 -27.31 9.46 5.89
N PHE A 54 -26.89 8.19 5.96
CA PHE A 54 -27.71 7.08 6.42
C PHE A 54 -28.32 7.32 7.80
N PHE A 55 -27.52 7.75 8.79
CA PHE A 55 -28.00 7.97 10.16
C PHE A 55 -28.92 9.19 10.30
N ASN A 56 -28.89 10.14 9.35
CA ASN A 56 -29.81 11.27 9.32
C ASN A 56 -31.14 10.95 8.59
N MET A 57 -31.19 9.89 7.79
CA MET A 57 -32.38 9.47 7.03
C MET A 57 -33.32 8.59 7.86
N LYS A 58 -33.93 9.16 8.91
CA LYS A 58 -34.91 8.43 9.73
C LYS A 58 -36.16 8.11 8.90
N GLU A 59 -36.53 6.82 8.86
CA GLU A 59 -37.77 6.31 8.23
C GLU A 59 -37.91 6.65 6.74
N SER A 60 -36.79 6.83 6.05
CA SER A 60 -36.76 7.06 4.62
C SER A 60 -36.77 5.73 3.86
N PRO A 61 -37.55 5.57 2.77
CA PRO A 61 -37.46 4.41 1.88
C PRO A 61 -36.07 4.26 1.23
N LEU A 62 -35.24 5.31 1.27
CA LEU A 62 -33.88 5.29 0.74
C LEU A 62 -32.86 4.69 1.72
N GLN A 63 -33.24 4.41 2.97
CA GLN A 63 -32.30 3.95 4.00
C GLN A 63 -31.60 2.63 3.60
N VAL A 64 -32.35 1.60 3.20
CA VAL A 64 -31.79 0.31 2.73
C VAL A 64 -30.97 0.48 1.44
N PRO A 65 -31.46 1.17 0.39
CA PRO A 65 -30.65 1.51 -0.78
C PRO A 65 -29.32 2.21 -0.44
N THR A 66 -29.30 3.14 0.51
CA THR A 66 -28.07 3.83 0.95
C THR A 66 -27.09 2.85 1.61
N ALA A 67 -27.55 1.90 2.43
CA ALA A 67 -26.68 0.89 3.03
C ALA A 67 -26.10 -0.08 1.98
N ILE A 68 -26.89 -0.43 0.95
CA ILE A 68 -26.41 -1.20 -0.20
C ILE A 68 -25.34 -0.42 -0.95
N LEU A 69 -25.57 0.87 -1.22
CA LEU A 69 -24.58 1.74 -1.85
C LEU A 69 -23.28 1.81 -1.02
N GLY A 70 -23.39 1.99 0.30
CA GLY A 70 -22.25 1.94 1.22
C GLY A 70 -21.46 0.63 1.14
N SER A 71 -22.16 -0.51 1.09
CA SER A 71 -21.53 -1.82 0.90
C SER A 71 -20.77 -1.93 -0.42
N VAL A 72 -21.36 -1.46 -1.52
CA VAL A 72 -20.72 -1.46 -2.85
C VAL A 72 -19.49 -0.57 -2.84
N VAL A 73 -19.56 0.64 -2.29
CA VAL A 73 -18.42 1.54 -2.16
C VAL A 73 -17.30 0.92 -1.32
N CYS A 74 -17.65 0.23 -0.24
CA CYS A 74 -16.68 -0.49 0.60
C CYS A 74 -16.00 -1.65 -0.15
N LEU A 75 -16.74 -2.40 -0.98
CA LEU A 75 -16.18 -3.45 -1.82
C LEU A 75 -15.21 -2.89 -2.87
N LEU A 76 -15.55 -1.75 -3.48
CA LEU A 76 -14.66 -1.06 -4.42
C LEU A 76 -13.39 -0.57 -3.72
N TRP A 77 -13.52 0.00 -2.52
CA TRP A 77 -12.39 0.41 -1.69
C TRP A 77 -11.45 -0.77 -1.43
N TYR A 78 -11.99 -1.91 -1.00
CA TYR A 78 -11.21 -3.13 -0.78
C TYR A 78 -10.40 -3.53 -2.02
N ARG A 79 -11.03 -3.56 -3.20
CA ARG A 79 -10.36 -3.93 -4.46
C ARG A 79 -9.27 -2.95 -4.87
N VAL A 80 -9.50 -1.65 -4.70
CA VAL A 80 -8.50 -0.62 -4.97
C VAL A 80 -7.30 -0.74 -4.01
N ALA A 81 -7.55 -1.04 -2.74
CA ALA A 81 -6.50 -1.28 -1.75
C ALA A 81 -5.66 -2.52 -2.12
N LEU A 82 -6.29 -3.62 -2.55
CA LEU A 82 -5.60 -4.82 -3.03
C LEU A 82 -4.72 -4.53 -4.26
N GLY A 83 -5.28 -3.84 -5.28
CA GLY A 83 -4.54 -3.48 -6.48
C GLY A 83 -3.33 -2.59 -6.18
N SER A 84 -3.48 -1.65 -5.25
CA SER A 84 -2.39 -0.79 -4.79
C SER A 84 -1.28 -1.60 -4.11
N LYS A 85 -1.65 -2.55 -3.23
CA LYS A 85 -0.67 -3.36 -2.52
C LYS A 85 0.09 -4.29 -3.47
N TYR A 86 -0.57 -4.81 -4.50
CA TYR A 86 0.06 -5.62 -5.55
C TYR A 86 1.19 -4.85 -6.26
N TRP A 87 0.94 -3.62 -6.69
CA TRP A 87 1.97 -2.81 -7.37
C TRP A 87 3.12 -2.41 -6.43
N GLN A 88 2.83 -2.10 -5.17
CA GLN A 88 3.87 -1.85 -4.17
C GLN A 88 4.81 -3.05 -4.01
N GLU A 89 4.27 -4.26 -3.85
CA GLU A 89 5.08 -5.50 -3.75
C GLU A 89 5.92 -5.73 -5.01
N ARG A 90 5.35 -5.45 -6.19
CA ARG A 90 6.08 -5.61 -7.46
C ARG A 90 7.30 -4.70 -7.55
N TRP A 91 7.16 -3.44 -7.12
CA TRP A 91 8.27 -2.47 -7.15
C TRP A 91 9.30 -2.73 -6.04
N GLU A 92 8.85 -3.17 -4.85
CA GLU A 92 9.75 -3.62 -3.77
C GLU A 92 10.55 -4.87 -4.17
N ASP A 93 9.97 -5.80 -4.94
CA ASP A 93 10.70 -6.92 -5.55
C ASP A 93 11.69 -6.47 -6.63
N CYS A 94 11.31 -5.47 -7.45
CA CYS A 94 12.20 -4.88 -8.45
C CYS A 94 13.46 -4.29 -7.78
N LEU A 95 13.26 -3.45 -6.76
CA LEU A 95 14.34 -2.85 -5.97
C LEU A 95 15.26 -3.92 -5.39
N ARG A 96 14.70 -4.96 -4.78
CA ARG A 96 15.48 -6.09 -4.23
C ARG A 96 16.38 -6.76 -5.26
N ARG A 97 15.90 -6.97 -6.48
CA ARG A 97 16.67 -7.62 -7.56
C ARG A 97 17.80 -6.73 -8.05
N VAL A 98 17.50 -5.48 -8.34
CA VAL A 98 18.48 -4.52 -8.85
C VAL A 98 19.56 -4.23 -7.80
N GLU A 99 19.20 -4.15 -6.52
CA GLU A 99 20.17 -3.98 -5.43
C GLU A 99 21.13 -5.17 -5.33
N ARG A 100 20.63 -6.40 -5.48
CA ARG A 100 21.47 -7.60 -5.48
C ARG A 100 22.45 -7.58 -6.65
N GLU A 101 21.97 -7.24 -7.84
CA GLU A 101 22.82 -7.13 -9.03
C GLU A 101 23.92 -6.06 -8.87
N LEU A 102 23.58 -4.88 -8.32
CA LEU A 102 24.55 -3.83 -8.04
C LEU A 102 25.62 -4.30 -7.05
N ARG A 103 25.23 -5.06 -6.02
CA ARG A 103 26.17 -5.60 -5.01
C ARG A 103 27.07 -6.69 -5.59
N GLU A 104 26.51 -7.62 -6.35
CA GLU A 104 27.26 -8.71 -6.99
C GLU A 104 28.32 -8.19 -7.97
N ASN A 105 28.03 -7.08 -8.65
CA ASN A 105 28.97 -6.44 -9.58
C ASN A 105 29.92 -5.43 -8.91
N ASN A 106 29.94 -5.32 -7.58
CA ASN A 106 30.72 -4.30 -6.83
C ASN A 106 30.43 -2.85 -7.27
N LEU A 107 29.23 -2.58 -7.76
CA LEU A 107 28.76 -1.25 -8.17
C LEU A 107 27.94 -0.55 -7.07
N TYR A 108 27.71 -1.24 -5.95
CA TYR A 108 26.99 -0.72 -4.79
C TYR A 108 27.99 -0.25 -3.73
N ALA A 109 28.09 1.08 -3.56
CA ALA A 109 29.13 1.70 -2.72
C ALA A 109 28.96 1.50 -1.21
N SER A 110 27.75 1.15 -0.74
CA SER A 110 27.44 0.95 0.68
C SER A 110 27.47 -0.54 1.05
N GLU A 111 27.99 -0.89 2.22
CA GLU A 111 27.89 -2.27 2.70
C GLU A 111 26.49 -2.61 3.25
N ILE A 112 25.71 -1.58 3.57
CA ILE A 112 24.39 -1.71 4.21
C ILE A 112 23.33 -1.99 3.13
N PRO A 113 22.68 -3.16 3.15
CA PRO A 113 21.54 -3.41 2.28
C PRO A 113 20.33 -2.57 2.68
N LEU A 114 19.60 -2.09 1.68
CA LEU A 114 18.35 -1.37 1.87
C LEU A 114 17.18 -2.35 1.70
N PHE A 115 16.68 -2.52 0.48
CA PHE A 115 15.54 -3.39 0.21
C PHE A 115 15.94 -4.86 0.21
N SER A 116 17.21 -5.17 -0.07
CA SER A 116 17.74 -6.54 -0.09
C SER A 116 18.06 -7.12 1.29
N ALA A 117 17.88 -6.34 2.37
CA ALA A 117 18.23 -6.73 3.73
C ALA A 117 17.41 -7.93 4.24
N ASP A 118 18.04 -8.78 5.06
CA ASP A 118 17.35 -9.88 5.72
C ASP A 118 16.44 -9.36 6.85
N TRP A 119 15.33 -10.05 7.08
CA TRP A 119 14.36 -9.64 8.09
C TRP A 119 14.94 -9.63 9.51
N ARG A 120 15.91 -10.51 9.82
CA ARG A 120 16.56 -10.53 11.14
C ARG A 120 17.46 -9.30 11.32
N ALA A 121 18.15 -8.87 10.28
CA ALA A 121 18.99 -7.68 10.31
C ALA A 121 18.15 -6.43 10.61
N ILE A 122 17.10 -6.19 9.81
CA ILE A 122 16.17 -5.07 10.00
C ILE A 122 15.58 -5.08 11.42
N ARG A 123 15.13 -6.25 11.89
CA ARG A 123 14.53 -6.39 13.23
C ARG A 123 15.54 -6.08 14.35
N ASN A 124 16.80 -6.47 14.17
CA ASN A 124 17.85 -6.20 15.15
C ASN A 124 18.23 -4.71 15.17
N GLU A 125 18.40 -4.09 14.00
CA GLU A 125 18.67 -2.65 13.88
C GLU A 125 17.58 -1.80 14.55
N VAL A 126 16.31 -2.12 14.31
CA VAL A 126 15.19 -1.45 14.97
C VAL A 126 15.24 -1.67 16.48
N ARG A 127 15.49 -2.90 16.94
CA ARG A 127 15.58 -3.20 18.38
C ARG A 127 16.70 -2.42 19.06
N GLU A 128 17.89 -2.37 18.45
CA GLU A 128 19.04 -1.64 18.97
C GLU A 128 18.74 -0.14 19.07
N SER A 129 18.10 0.42 18.05
CA SER A 129 17.66 1.82 18.03
C SER A 129 16.66 2.14 19.15
N LEU A 130 15.68 1.27 19.40
CA LEU A 130 14.70 1.45 20.49
C LEU A 130 15.37 1.33 21.87
N GLN A 131 16.29 0.37 22.05
CA GLN A 131 16.97 0.15 23.33
C GLN A 131 17.97 1.28 23.69
N ALA A 132 18.50 1.99 22.70
CA ALA A 132 19.43 3.10 22.92
C ALA A 132 18.84 4.21 23.80
N ASN A 133 17.51 4.39 23.80
CA ASN A 133 16.84 5.51 24.46
C ASN A 133 16.35 5.24 25.90
N ARG A 134 16.64 4.05 26.49
CA ARG A 134 16.25 3.69 27.88
C ARG A 134 14.76 3.96 28.22
N HIS A 135 13.85 3.65 27.29
CA HIS A 135 12.39 3.81 27.47
C HIS A 135 11.83 3.03 28.67
N VAL A 136 10.88 3.62 29.40
CA VAL A 136 10.23 3.01 30.59
C VAL A 136 8.70 3.14 30.57
N GLY A 137 8.01 2.26 31.29
CA GLY A 137 6.55 2.30 31.41
C GLY A 137 5.83 2.19 30.06
N ILE A 138 5.07 3.23 29.69
CA ILE A 138 4.28 3.28 28.45
C ILE A 138 5.18 3.23 27.21
N GLU A 139 6.33 3.92 27.23
CA GLU A 139 7.24 3.94 26.08
C GLU A 139 7.74 2.53 25.75
N ARG A 140 8.04 1.73 26.77
CA ARG A 140 8.42 0.33 26.59
C ARG A 140 7.26 -0.51 26.02
N ALA A 141 6.03 -0.27 26.46
CA ALA A 141 4.86 -0.94 25.90
C ALA A 141 4.61 -0.54 24.43
N ILE A 142 4.97 0.68 24.04
CA ILE A 142 4.95 1.13 22.65
C ILE A 142 6.07 0.44 21.85
N ASP A 143 7.29 0.35 22.38
CA ASP A 143 8.41 -0.34 21.73
C ASP A 143 8.06 -1.81 21.42
N GLU A 144 7.43 -2.51 22.37
CA GLU A 144 6.95 -3.88 22.17
C GLU A 144 5.94 -3.99 21.01
N GLN A 145 5.06 -2.99 20.85
CA GLN A 145 4.14 -2.91 19.72
C GLN A 145 4.86 -2.57 18.42
N ILE A 146 5.84 -1.67 18.42
CA ILE A 146 6.66 -1.36 17.22
C ILE A 146 7.34 -2.64 16.72
N MET A 147 7.86 -3.47 17.63
CA MET A 147 8.52 -4.74 17.29
C MET A 147 7.60 -5.79 16.66
N SER A 148 6.27 -5.64 16.79
CA SER A 148 5.28 -6.45 16.08
C SER A 148 5.19 -6.10 14.58
N LYS A 149 5.87 -5.03 14.14
CA LYS A 149 5.86 -4.48 12.77
C LYS A 149 4.44 -4.22 12.27
N PRO A 150 3.71 -3.26 12.88
CA PRO A 150 2.36 -2.95 12.45
C PRO A 150 2.36 -2.56 10.96
N SER A 151 1.55 -3.28 10.18
CA SER A 151 1.42 -2.98 8.75
C SER A 151 0.43 -1.85 8.55
N VAL A 152 0.93 -0.77 7.96
CA VAL A 152 0.17 0.43 7.67
C VAL A 152 -0.93 0.14 6.64
N THR A 153 -0.62 -0.63 5.60
CA THR A 153 -1.63 -1.11 4.63
C THR A 153 -2.67 -2.00 5.30
N LEU A 154 -2.26 -2.88 6.23
CA LEU A 154 -3.18 -3.76 6.95
C LEU A 154 -4.17 -2.98 7.82
N SER A 155 -3.73 -1.86 8.40
CA SER A 155 -4.60 -0.97 9.17
C SER A 155 -5.77 -0.44 8.32
N MET A 156 -5.50 -0.10 7.05
CA MET A 156 -6.55 0.29 6.11
C MET A 156 -7.48 -0.86 5.74
N PHE A 157 -6.97 -2.09 5.62
CA PHE A 157 -7.83 -3.26 5.42
C PHE A 157 -8.76 -3.52 6.62
N TYR A 158 -8.27 -3.33 7.85
CA TYR A 158 -9.15 -3.41 9.03
C TYR A 158 -10.26 -2.37 9.01
N LEU A 159 -9.96 -1.15 8.57
CA LEU A 159 -10.97 -0.10 8.44
C LEU A 159 -12.03 -0.46 7.38
N VAL A 160 -11.60 -1.00 6.24
CA VAL A 160 -12.51 -1.52 5.21
C VAL A 160 -13.40 -2.64 5.76
N ILE A 161 -12.85 -3.58 6.51
CA ILE A 161 -13.63 -4.66 7.13
C ILE A 161 -14.65 -4.08 8.11
N ALA A 162 -14.26 -3.12 8.96
CA ALA A 162 -15.18 -2.48 9.92
C ALA A 162 -16.36 -1.78 9.23
N PHE A 163 -16.09 -0.97 8.19
CA PHE A 163 -17.16 -0.35 7.39
C PHE A 163 -18.03 -1.39 6.68
N GLY A 164 -17.42 -2.41 6.07
CA GLY A 164 -18.14 -3.47 5.37
C GLY A 164 -19.08 -4.24 6.30
N SER A 165 -18.60 -4.67 7.46
CA SER A 165 -19.42 -5.32 8.49
C SER A 165 -20.56 -4.43 8.97
N THR A 166 -20.29 -3.13 9.14
CA THR A 166 -21.32 -2.15 9.52
C THR A 166 -22.43 -2.06 8.48
N TRP A 167 -22.07 -1.91 7.19
CA TRP A 167 -23.06 -1.81 6.13
C TRP A 167 -23.90 -3.08 5.96
N LEU A 168 -23.26 -4.25 6.05
CA LEU A 168 -23.98 -5.53 6.01
C LEU A 168 -24.97 -5.66 7.18
N GLY A 169 -24.56 -5.27 8.39
CA GLY A 169 -25.45 -5.26 9.55
C GLY A 169 -26.65 -4.32 9.37
N LEU A 170 -26.42 -3.12 8.81
CA LEU A 170 -27.48 -2.15 8.54
C LEU A 170 -28.47 -2.62 7.47
N ILE A 171 -28.00 -3.34 6.44
CA ILE A 171 -28.88 -3.95 5.43
C ILE A 171 -29.77 -5.01 6.08
N VAL A 172 -29.18 -5.93 6.87
CA VAL A 172 -29.94 -6.99 7.55
C VAL A 172 -30.98 -6.37 8.48
N TYR A 173 -30.59 -5.40 9.29
CA TYR A 173 -31.51 -4.68 10.19
C TYR A 173 -32.66 -4.02 9.43
N GLY A 174 -32.35 -3.31 8.33
CA GLY A 174 -33.36 -2.64 7.52
C GLY A 174 -34.32 -3.61 6.84
N LEU A 175 -33.84 -4.76 6.38
CA LEU A 175 -34.70 -5.78 5.77
C LEU A 175 -35.64 -6.44 6.79
N ILE A 176 -35.16 -6.73 8.01
CA ILE A 176 -36.00 -7.26 9.10
C ILE A 176 -37.14 -6.28 9.40
N ARG A 177 -36.82 -4.99 9.58
CA ARG A 177 -37.82 -3.94 9.87
C ARG A 177 -38.88 -3.77 8.77
N VAL A 178 -38.57 -4.09 7.52
CA VAL A 178 -39.51 -3.99 6.39
C VAL A 178 -40.42 -5.23 6.30
N LEU A 179 -39.97 -6.37 6.82
CA LEU A 179 -40.69 -7.65 6.77
C LEU A 179 -41.60 -7.88 7.99
N ASP A 180 -41.31 -7.23 9.12
CA ASP A 180 -42.15 -7.19 10.34
C ASP A 180 -43.26 -6.12 10.25
#